data_AF-A0A522DAM2-F1
#
_entry.id   AF-A0A522DAM2-F1
#
_cell.length_a   1.000
_cell.length_b   1.000
_cell.length_c   1.000
_cell.angle_alpha   90.00
_cell.angle_beta   90.00
_cell.angle_gamma   90.00
#
_symmetry.space_group_name_H-M   'P 1'
#
loop_
_entity.id
_entity.type
_entity.pdbx_description
1 polymer ?
#
loop_
_entity_poly.entity_id
_entity_poly.type
_entity_poly.pdbx_seq_one_letter_code
_entity_poly.pdbx_strand_id
1 'polypeptide(L)'
;MKKKPAILLAVFCSALALFAVPAVPDEKSIPLYEEDGAYWKDLMNDASIAKRNQLYAGFVAYRERLYDLSGESFKASLSANPSLGSIRGISWYFVGKCFFQQGKYTEALEQFALLKPLDMGTFSFIKHCALINSAIACQRMKDITKCREFLQIVISGDADKRYKDAALDVLKAL
;
A
#
# COMPACT_ATOMS: atom_id res chain seq x y z
N MET A 1 -33.43 -27.76 -60.74
CA MET A 1 -32.84 -26.52 -60.20
C MET A 1 -32.77 -26.62 -58.67
N LYS A 2 -31.59 -26.35 -58.11
CA LYS A 2 -31.16 -26.64 -56.73
C LYS A 2 -31.95 -25.82 -55.69
N LYS A 3 -32.60 -26.47 -54.73
CA LYS A 3 -33.13 -25.82 -53.51
C LYS A 3 -31.97 -25.54 -52.55
N LYS A 4 -31.74 -24.27 -52.21
CA LYS A 4 -30.79 -23.86 -51.16
C LYS A 4 -31.36 -24.25 -49.78
N PRO A 5 -30.56 -24.73 -48.83
CA PRO A 5 -31.04 -24.92 -47.46
C PRO A 5 -31.08 -23.56 -46.74
N ALA A 6 -32.20 -23.29 -46.07
CA ALA A 6 -32.33 -22.17 -45.14
C ALA A 6 -31.49 -22.49 -43.89
N ILE A 7 -30.54 -21.61 -43.58
CA ILE A 7 -29.73 -21.67 -42.37
C ILE A 7 -30.64 -21.22 -41.20
N LEU A 8 -30.94 -22.15 -40.30
CA LEU A 8 -31.61 -21.87 -39.04
C LEU A 8 -30.58 -21.23 -38.10
N LEU A 9 -30.68 -19.91 -37.88
CA LEU A 9 -29.85 -19.20 -36.92
C LEU A 9 -30.42 -19.47 -35.51
N ALA A 10 -29.84 -20.44 -34.79
CA ALA A 10 -30.15 -20.68 -33.40
C ALA A 10 -29.58 -19.55 -32.55
N VAL A 11 -30.44 -18.71 -31.97
CA VAL A 11 -30.08 -17.74 -30.94
C VAL A 11 -29.82 -18.50 -29.65
N PHE A 12 -28.54 -18.72 -29.31
CA PHE A 12 -28.14 -19.19 -27.99
C PHE A 12 -28.15 -17.99 -27.02
N CYS A 13 -29.24 -17.82 -26.27
CA CYS A 13 -29.24 -17.06 -25.04
C CYS A 13 -28.54 -17.89 -23.95
N SER A 14 -27.22 -17.77 -23.82
CA SER A 14 -26.51 -18.23 -22.63
C SER A 14 -26.73 -17.22 -21.50
N ALA A 15 -27.70 -17.51 -20.64
CA ALA A 15 -27.81 -16.89 -19.33
C ALA A 15 -26.56 -17.25 -18.51
N LEU A 16 -25.59 -16.34 -18.44
CA LEU A 16 -24.53 -16.39 -17.44
C LEU A 16 -25.18 -16.17 -16.08
N ALA A 17 -25.48 -17.27 -15.39
CA ALA A 17 -25.78 -17.26 -13.97
C ALA A 17 -24.55 -16.70 -13.25
N LEU A 18 -24.65 -15.44 -12.82
CA LEU A 18 -23.74 -14.84 -11.85
C LEU A 18 -23.87 -15.65 -10.56
N PHE A 19 -22.94 -16.57 -10.32
CA PHE A 19 -22.73 -17.11 -8.99
C PHE A 19 -22.23 -15.95 -8.13
N ALA A 20 -23.14 -15.32 -7.40
CA ALA A 20 -22.78 -14.42 -6.32
C ALA A 20 -21.97 -15.24 -5.32
N VAL A 21 -20.66 -15.01 -5.28
CA VAL A 21 -19.80 -15.53 -4.22
C VAL A 21 -20.39 -15.01 -2.90
N PRO A 22 -20.76 -15.88 -1.95
CA PRO A 22 -21.27 -15.41 -0.68
C PRO A 22 -20.21 -14.52 -0.03
N ALA A 23 -20.60 -13.30 0.35
CA ALA A 23 -19.74 -12.41 1.10
C ALA A 23 -19.30 -13.13 2.38
N VAL A 24 -18.02 -13.47 2.46
CA VAL A 24 -17.42 -13.98 3.70
C VAL A 24 -17.66 -12.91 4.76
N PRO A 25 -18.20 -13.27 5.94
CA PRO A 25 -18.43 -12.32 7.01
C PRO A 25 -17.14 -11.54 7.30
N ASP A 26 -17.27 -10.21 7.34
CA ASP A 26 -16.19 -9.24 7.52
C ASP A 26 -15.44 -9.54 8.84
N GLU A 27 -14.43 -10.40 8.75
CA GLU A 27 -13.45 -10.61 9.81
C GLU A 27 -12.85 -9.24 10.09
N LYS A 28 -13.13 -8.70 11.28
CA LYS A 28 -12.88 -7.31 11.68
C LYS A 28 -11.43 -6.93 11.38
N SER A 29 -11.21 -6.39 10.19
CA SER A 29 -9.89 -6.43 9.60
C SER A 29 -9.07 -5.22 10.05
N ILE A 30 -7.83 -5.45 10.49
CA ILE A 30 -6.98 -4.37 10.97
C ILE A 30 -6.68 -3.44 9.78
N PRO A 31 -7.02 -2.14 9.85
CA PRO A 31 -6.72 -1.20 8.77
C PRO A 31 -5.22 -0.90 8.74
N LEU A 32 -4.72 -0.37 7.62
CA LEU A 32 -3.36 0.18 7.56
C LEU A 32 -3.16 1.24 8.64
N TYR A 33 -1.97 1.27 9.23
CA TYR A 33 -1.52 2.40 10.01
C TYR A 33 -1.31 3.60 9.08
N GLU A 34 -2.01 4.69 9.40
CA GLU A 34 -1.89 5.98 8.74
C GLU A 34 -1.03 6.89 9.62
N GLU A 35 0.09 7.32 9.06
CA GLU A 35 1.02 8.26 9.67
C GLU A 35 0.42 9.67 9.83
N ASP A 36 1.04 10.46 10.71
CA ASP A 36 0.64 11.85 10.94
C ASP A 36 0.91 12.69 9.69
N GLY A 37 -0.14 13.21 9.05
CA GLY A 37 -0.01 13.98 7.82
C GLY A 37 0.76 15.30 7.96
N ALA A 38 1.09 15.75 9.17
CA ALA A 38 1.79 17.02 9.40
C ALA A 38 3.17 17.08 8.71
N TYR A 39 3.89 15.96 8.57
CA TYR A 39 5.23 15.97 7.94
C TYR A 39 5.19 16.37 6.46
N TRP A 40 4.03 16.28 5.79
CA TRP A 40 3.88 16.75 4.41
C TRP A 40 4.15 18.24 4.28
N LYS A 41 3.86 19.03 5.33
CA LYS A 41 4.21 20.46 5.35
C LYS A 41 5.72 20.65 5.25
N ASP A 42 6.48 19.92 6.07
CA ASP A 42 7.94 20.02 6.10
C ASP A 42 8.55 19.49 4.80
N LEU A 43 8.03 18.37 4.29
CA LEU A 43 8.45 17.80 3.02
C LEU A 43 8.18 18.77 1.85
N MET A 44 7.05 19.47 1.84
CA MET A 44 6.74 20.42 0.76
C MET A 44 7.53 21.73 0.83
N ASN A 45 8.13 22.04 1.98
CA ASN A 45 9.02 23.19 2.15
C ASN A 45 10.47 22.89 1.75
N ASP A 46 10.84 21.62 1.56
CA ASP A 46 12.18 21.25 1.12
C ASP A 46 12.36 21.56 -0.38
N ALA A 47 13.11 22.64 -0.64
CA ALA A 47 13.39 23.14 -1.97
C ALA A 47 14.27 22.20 -2.81
N SER A 48 14.93 21.20 -2.20
CA SER A 48 15.75 20.22 -2.92
C SER A 48 14.94 19.20 -3.70
N ILE A 49 13.64 19.05 -3.40
CA ILE A 49 12.77 18.06 -4.02
C ILE A 49 12.30 18.54 -5.39
N ALA A 50 12.80 17.88 -6.43
CA ALA A 50 12.31 18.04 -7.79
C ALA A 50 10.88 17.52 -7.91
N LYS A 51 10.03 18.26 -8.62
CA LYS A 51 8.62 17.91 -8.86
C LYS A 51 7.82 17.63 -7.57
N ARG A 52 8.07 18.37 -6.49
CA ARG A 52 7.34 18.25 -5.20
C ARG A 52 5.80 18.25 -5.33
N ASN A 53 5.25 19.02 -6.27
CA ASN A 53 3.82 19.02 -6.54
C ASN A 53 3.31 17.67 -7.07
N GLN A 54 4.11 16.94 -7.86
CA GLN A 54 3.77 15.60 -8.33
C GLN A 54 3.79 14.59 -7.17
N LEU A 55 4.77 14.72 -6.27
CA LEU A 55 4.84 13.89 -5.06
C LEU A 55 3.58 14.08 -4.20
N TYR A 56 3.19 15.33 -3.97
CA TYR A 56 1.98 15.65 -3.23
C TYR A 56 0.70 15.22 -3.94
N ALA A 57 0.65 15.36 -5.28
CA ALA A 57 -0.46 14.83 -6.07
C ALA A 57 -0.62 13.31 -5.91
N GLY A 58 0.50 12.58 -5.79
CA GLY A 58 0.48 11.15 -5.46
C GLY A 58 -0.18 10.86 -4.11
N PHE A 59 0.16 11.64 -3.08
CA PHE A 59 -0.48 11.53 -1.78
C PHE A 59 -1.98 11.84 -1.82
N VAL A 60 -2.37 12.91 -2.50
CA VAL A 60 -3.79 13.26 -2.69
C VAL A 60 -4.51 12.12 -3.42
N ALA A 61 -3.94 11.59 -4.51
CA ALA A 61 -4.51 10.46 -5.22
C ALA A 61 -4.67 9.21 -4.32
N TYR A 62 -3.71 8.92 -3.43
CA TYR A 62 -3.84 7.85 -2.45
C TYR A 62 -5.05 8.08 -1.52
N ARG A 63 -5.20 9.29 -0.99
CA ARG A 63 -6.32 9.67 -0.11
C ARG A 63 -7.68 9.56 -0.78
N GLU A 64 -7.74 9.87 -2.07
CA GLU A 64 -8.92 9.71 -2.93
C GLU A 64 -9.11 8.29 -3.46
N ARG A 65 -8.31 7.32 -3.00
CA ARG A 65 -8.36 5.90 -3.40
C ARG A 65 -8.08 5.64 -4.89
N LEU A 66 -7.42 6.59 -5.55
CA LEU A 66 -6.95 6.48 -6.94
C LEU A 66 -5.57 5.81 -6.95
N TYR A 67 -5.53 4.53 -6.56
CA TYR A 67 -4.27 3.84 -6.24
C TYR A 67 -3.32 3.68 -7.44
N ASP A 68 -3.83 3.51 -8.65
CA ASP A 68 -2.99 3.42 -9.85
C ASP A 68 -2.32 4.77 -10.15
N LEU A 69 -3.09 5.86 -10.15
CA LEU A 69 -2.59 7.22 -10.34
C LEU A 69 -1.61 7.64 -9.23
N SER A 70 -1.91 7.26 -8.00
CA SER A 70 -1.01 7.44 -6.85
C SER A 70 0.32 6.74 -7.11
N GLY A 71 0.29 5.46 -7.44
CA GLY A 71 1.48 4.66 -7.74
C GLY A 71 2.32 5.24 -8.87
N GLU A 72 1.69 5.70 -9.95
CA GLU A 72 2.37 6.38 -11.07
C GLU A 72 3.04 7.69 -10.63
N SER A 73 2.34 8.48 -9.81
CA SER A 73 2.86 9.76 -9.30
C SER A 73 4.08 9.58 -8.39
N PHE A 74 4.05 8.56 -7.51
CA PHE A 74 5.20 8.22 -6.67
C PHE A 74 6.35 7.64 -7.50
N LYS A 75 6.09 6.82 -8.52
CA LYS A 75 7.13 6.35 -9.47
C LYS A 75 7.78 7.50 -10.23
N ALA A 76 7.00 8.48 -10.70
CA ALA A 76 7.54 9.67 -11.34
C ALA A 76 8.41 10.51 -10.38
N SER A 77 8.03 10.58 -9.10
CA SER A 77 8.80 11.28 -8.07
C SER A 77 10.13 10.59 -7.77
N LEU A 78 10.17 9.26 -7.79
CA LEU A 78 11.41 8.47 -7.70
C LEU A 78 12.37 8.77 -8.85
N SER A 79 11.86 8.81 -10.09
CA SER A 79 12.67 9.12 -11.27
C SER A 79 13.24 10.54 -11.24
N ALA A 80 12.51 11.49 -10.66
CA ALA A 80 12.96 12.87 -10.55
C ALA A 80 13.95 13.10 -9.39
N ASN A 81 13.98 12.22 -8.39
CA ASN A 81 14.76 12.39 -7.16
C ASN A 81 15.55 11.10 -6.80
N PRO A 82 16.43 10.59 -7.69
CA PRO A 82 17.04 9.26 -7.53
C PRO A 82 18.03 9.15 -6.36
N SER A 83 18.57 10.26 -5.87
CA SER A 83 19.54 10.29 -4.77
C SER A 83 18.93 10.67 -3.41
N LEU A 84 17.70 11.18 -3.37
CA LEU A 84 17.07 11.63 -2.12
C LEU A 84 16.44 10.45 -1.39
N GLY A 85 17.11 9.97 -0.34
CA GLY A 85 16.66 8.84 0.46
C GLY A 85 15.28 9.03 1.10
N SER A 86 14.96 10.25 1.54
CA SER A 86 13.62 10.62 2.03
C SER A 86 12.54 10.40 0.98
N ILE A 87 12.74 10.91 -0.25
CA ILE A 87 11.77 10.77 -1.35
C ILE A 87 11.66 9.33 -1.80
N ARG A 88 12.78 8.60 -1.84
CA ARG A 88 12.76 7.17 -2.14
C ARG A 88 11.93 6.38 -1.14
N GLY A 89 12.18 6.59 0.14
CA GLY A 89 11.48 5.88 1.19
C GLY A 89 10.00 6.22 1.25
N ILE A 90 9.64 7.50 1.17
CA ILE A 90 8.23 7.94 1.14
C ILE A 90 7.51 7.38 -0.09
N SER A 91 8.13 7.47 -1.27
CA SER A 91 7.51 6.97 -2.51
C SER A 91 7.29 5.46 -2.46
N TRP A 92 8.30 4.67 -2.06
CA TRP A 92 8.13 3.23 -1.91
C TRP A 92 7.10 2.87 -0.84
N TYR A 93 7.05 3.60 0.26
CA TYR A 93 6.05 3.40 1.31
C TYR A 93 4.62 3.59 0.76
N PHE A 94 4.34 4.68 0.04
CA PHE A 94 3.01 4.87 -0.54
C PHE A 94 2.69 3.93 -1.69
N VAL A 95 3.66 3.53 -2.51
CA VAL A 95 3.45 2.45 -3.50
C VAL A 95 3.07 1.15 -2.80
N GLY A 96 3.72 0.82 -1.68
CA GLY A 96 3.36 -0.32 -0.82
C GLY A 96 1.95 -0.21 -0.27
N LYS A 97 1.54 0.97 0.23
CA LYS A 97 0.15 1.21 0.67
C LYS A 97 -0.84 1.04 -0.48
N CYS A 98 -0.52 1.52 -1.68
CA CYS A 98 -1.38 1.33 -2.86
C CYS A 98 -1.54 -0.15 -3.20
N PHE A 99 -0.46 -0.94 -3.22
CA PHE A 99 -0.55 -2.37 -3.43
C PHE A 99 -1.38 -3.08 -2.36
N PHE A 100 -1.19 -2.72 -1.08
CA PHE A 100 -2.00 -3.27 0.01
C PHE A 100 -3.50 -3.00 -0.22
N GLN A 101 -3.86 -1.76 -0.57
CA GLN A 101 -5.26 -1.38 -0.80
C GLN A 101 -5.87 -2.09 -2.02
N GLN A 102 -5.04 -2.56 -2.95
CA GLN A 102 -5.43 -3.40 -4.08
C GLN A 102 -5.47 -4.90 -3.73
N GLY A 103 -5.21 -5.29 -2.49
CA GLY A 103 -5.13 -6.69 -2.06
C GLY A 103 -3.83 -7.41 -2.45
N LYS A 104 -2.85 -6.66 -2.99
CA LYS A 104 -1.54 -7.17 -3.44
C LYS A 104 -0.54 -7.15 -2.29
N TYR A 105 -0.77 -8.00 -1.29
CA TYR A 105 -0.03 -7.96 -0.02
C TYR A 105 1.45 -8.34 -0.15
N THR A 106 1.78 -9.27 -1.05
CA THR A 106 3.17 -9.66 -1.31
C THR A 106 3.94 -8.48 -1.91
N GLU A 107 3.39 -7.83 -2.93
CA GLU A 107 3.99 -6.66 -3.55
C GLU A 107 4.10 -5.48 -2.58
N ALA A 108 3.12 -5.32 -1.67
CA ALA A 108 3.21 -4.33 -0.60
C ALA A 108 4.42 -4.58 0.33
N LEU A 109 4.62 -5.82 0.76
CA LEU A 109 5.76 -6.22 1.59
C LEU A 109 7.10 -5.97 0.88
N GLU A 110 7.18 -6.28 -0.41
CA GLU A 110 8.37 -6.00 -1.22
C GLU A 110 8.71 -4.51 -1.21
N GLN A 111 7.72 -3.63 -1.41
CA GLN A 111 7.95 -2.18 -1.37
C GLN A 111 8.36 -1.69 0.01
N PHE A 112 7.70 -2.17 1.08
CA PHE A 112 8.05 -1.79 2.45
C PHE A 112 9.48 -2.20 2.82
N ALA A 113 9.95 -3.36 2.35
CA ALA A 113 11.30 -3.85 2.61
C ALA A 113 12.39 -2.94 2.00
N LEU A 114 12.10 -2.23 0.92
CA LEU A 114 13.05 -1.32 0.26
C LEU A 114 13.48 -0.15 1.15
N LEU A 115 12.72 0.18 2.19
CA LEU A 115 13.05 1.29 3.09
C LEU A 115 14.19 0.97 4.06
N LYS A 116 14.42 -0.32 4.37
CA LYS A 116 15.38 -0.75 5.39
C LYS A 116 16.77 -0.11 5.22
N PRO A 117 17.43 -0.15 4.04
CA PRO A 117 18.78 0.38 3.87
C PRO A 117 18.85 1.90 3.68
N LEU A 118 17.72 2.61 3.55
CA LEU A 118 17.75 4.03 3.22
C LEU A 118 18.11 4.91 4.40
N ASP A 119 18.95 5.91 4.20
CA ASP A 119 18.97 7.06 5.11
C ASP A 119 17.82 8.01 4.72
N MET A 120 16.90 8.25 5.66
CA MET A 120 15.73 9.10 5.46
C MET A 120 15.79 10.37 6.33
N GLY A 121 16.89 10.59 7.05
CA GLY A 121 17.05 11.71 7.97
C GLY A 121 15.90 11.82 8.96
N THR A 122 15.32 13.01 9.06
CA THR A 122 14.16 13.31 9.92
C THR A 122 12.91 12.48 9.61
N PHE A 123 12.81 11.89 8.42
CA PHE A 123 11.68 11.05 8.01
C PHE A 123 11.89 9.55 8.29
N SER A 124 12.92 9.18 9.05
CA SER A 124 13.23 7.78 9.38
C SER A 124 12.11 7.07 10.13
N PHE A 125 11.20 7.80 10.77
CA PHE A 125 10.01 7.23 11.41
C PHE A 125 9.09 6.47 10.43
N ILE A 126 9.11 6.83 9.13
CA ILE A 126 8.34 6.14 8.09
C ILE A 126 8.74 4.66 8.00
N LYS A 127 9.97 4.30 8.37
CA LYS A 127 10.39 2.89 8.46
C LYS A 127 9.60 2.11 9.51
N HIS A 128 9.27 2.72 10.65
CA HIS A 128 8.43 2.10 11.67
C HIS A 128 6.99 1.94 11.17
N CYS A 129 6.45 2.95 10.48
CA CYS A 129 5.14 2.86 9.83
C CYS A 129 5.10 1.73 8.79
N ALA A 130 6.18 1.57 8.01
CA ALA A 130 6.33 0.49 7.04
C ALA A 130 6.38 -0.88 7.71
N LEU A 131 7.09 -1.04 8.84
CA LEU A 131 7.10 -2.28 9.60
C LEU A 131 5.72 -2.63 10.17
N ILE A 132 4.99 -1.66 10.73
CA ILE A 132 3.62 -1.87 11.21
C ILE A 132 2.71 -2.30 10.04
N ASN A 133 2.81 -1.64 8.89
CA ASN A 133 2.02 -1.99 7.71
C ASN A 133 2.44 -3.33 7.08
N SER A 134 3.71 -3.71 7.16
CA SER A 134 4.16 -5.07 6.83
C SER A 134 3.54 -6.11 7.75
N ALA A 135 3.44 -5.84 9.05
CA ALA A 135 2.76 -6.73 9.99
C ALA A 135 1.29 -6.92 9.62
N ILE A 136 0.60 -5.82 9.28
CA ILE A 136 -0.81 -5.86 8.85
C ILE A 136 -0.95 -6.62 7.52
N ALA A 137 -0.03 -6.46 6.58
CA ALA A 137 0.01 -7.25 5.34
C ALA A 137 0.17 -8.75 5.62
N CYS A 138 1.10 -9.13 6.53
CA CYS A 138 1.26 -10.50 6.96
C CYS A 138 0.00 -11.06 7.63
N GLN A 139 -0.70 -10.25 8.44
CA GLN A 139 -1.99 -10.65 9.03
C GLN A 139 -3.03 -10.95 7.94
N ARG A 140 -3.14 -10.11 6.89
CA ARG A 140 -4.04 -10.37 5.75
C ARG A 140 -3.71 -11.67 5.01
N MET A 141 -2.43 -12.02 4.99
CA MET A 141 -1.92 -13.27 4.42
C MET A 141 -2.00 -14.46 5.38
N LYS A 142 -2.52 -14.27 6.61
CA LYS A 142 -2.56 -15.26 7.70
C LYS A 142 -1.18 -15.76 8.15
N ASP A 143 -0.11 -15.03 7.84
CA ASP A 143 1.25 -15.27 8.33
C ASP A 143 1.44 -14.56 9.68
N ILE A 144 0.83 -15.13 10.72
CA ILE A 144 0.82 -14.56 12.08
C ILE A 144 2.23 -14.51 12.67
N THR A 145 3.11 -15.44 12.29
CA THR A 145 4.51 -15.47 12.74
C THR A 145 5.24 -14.21 12.28
N LYS A 146 5.25 -13.92 10.97
CA LYS A 146 5.89 -12.69 10.47
C LYS A 146 5.20 -11.42 10.94
N CYS A 147 3.89 -11.47 11.11
CA CYS A 147 3.16 -10.36 11.71
C CYS A 147 3.76 -9.98 13.08
N ARG A 148 3.92 -10.96 13.98
CA ARG A 148 4.52 -10.74 15.31
C ARG A 148 5.98 -10.31 15.23
N GLU A 149 6.76 -10.87 14.32
CA GLU A 149 8.17 -10.48 14.11
C GLU A 149 8.28 -8.99 13.75
N PHE A 150 7.51 -8.51 12.77
CA PHE A 150 7.55 -7.10 12.36
C PHE A 150 7.13 -6.15 13.49
N LEU A 151 6.08 -6.49 14.25
CA LEU A 151 5.65 -5.71 15.40
C LEU A 151 6.73 -5.68 16.49
N GLN A 152 7.36 -6.82 16.75
CA GLN A 152 8.41 -6.93 17.76
C GLN A 152 9.62 -6.05 17.41
N ILE A 153 10.01 -5.97 16.12
CA ILE A 153 11.09 -5.08 15.67
C ILE A 153 10.79 -3.62 16.07
N VAL A 154 9.54 -3.16 15.91
CA VAL A 154 9.14 -1.79 16.31
C VAL A 154 9.12 -1.64 17.83
N ILE A 155 8.56 -2.61 18.55
CA ILE A 155 8.38 -2.56 20.01
C ILE A 155 9.70 -2.57 20.77
N SER A 156 10.65 -3.44 20.41
CA SER A 156 11.96 -3.52 21.07
C SER A 156 13.02 -2.60 20.46
N GLY A 157 12.73 -1.96 19.33
CA GLY A 157 13.66 -1.10 18.61
C GLY A 157 13.78 0.31 19.18
N ASP A 158 14.34 1.19 18.36
CA ASP A 158 14.57 2.61 18.60
C ASP A 158 13.33 3.49 18.32
N ALA A 159 12.20 2.89 17.94
CA ALA A 159 11.00 3.64 17.61
C ALA A 159 10.49 4.47 18.80
N ASP A 160 9.97 5.66 18.50
CA ASP A 160 9.29 6.50 19.49
C ASP A 160 8.05 5.82 20.08
N LYS A 161 7.65 6.27 21.27
CA LYS A 161 6.51 5.73 22.02
C LYS A 161 5.25 5.59 21.16
N ARG A 162 4.96 6.56 20.31
CA ARG A 162 3.79 6.55 19.40
C ARG A 162 3.73 5.29 18.53
N TYR A 163 4.85 4.92 17.91
CA TYR A 163 4.91 3.76 17.01
C TYR A 163 4.94 2.45 17.78
N LYS A 164 5.56 2.44 18.98
CA LYS A 164 5.52 1.29 19.89
C LYS A 164 4.09 1.00 20.37
N ASP A 165 3.35 2.03 20.76
CA ASP A 165 1.95 1.91 21.16
C ASP A 165 1.09 1.40 19.99
N ALA A 166 1.26 1.96 18.79
CA ALA A 166 0.56 1.50 17.60
C ALA A 166 0.86 0.02 17.27
N ALA A 167 2.12 -0.40 17.36
CA ALA A 167 2.50 -1.79 17.15
C ALA A 167 1.90 -2.73 18.21
N LEU A 168 1.85 -2.30 19.48
CA LEU A 168 1.20 -3.04 20.56
C LEU A 168 -0.32 -3.16 20.34
N ASP A 169 -0.96 -2.12 19.81
CA ASP A 169 -2.40 -2.16 19.53
C ASP A 169 -2.73 -3.12 18.39
N VAL A 170 -1.90 -3.17 17.34
CA VAL A 170 -2.01 -4.21 16.30
C VAL A 170 -1.80 -5.59 16.92
N LEU A 171 -0.80 -5.77 17.79
CA LEU A 171 -0.49 -7.05 18.42
C LEU A 171 -1.63 -7.58 19.29
N LYS A 172 -2.36 -6.71 19.99
CA LYS A 172 -3.54 -7.05 20.80
C LYS A 172 -4.75 -7.41 19.96
N ALA A 173 -4.80 -6.97 18.70
CA ALA A 173 -5.90 -7.19 17.78
C ALA A 173 -5.72 -8.45 16.89
N LEU A 174 -4.57 -9.14 16.99
CA LEU A 174 -4.34 -10.45 16.37
C LEU A 174 -5.08 -11.57 17.09
#